data_AF-A0A974TDS6-F1
#
_entry.id   AF-A0A974TDS6-F1
#
_cell.length_a   1.000
_cell.length_b   1.000
_cell.length_c   1.000
_cell.angle_alpha   90.00
_cell.angle_beta   90.00
_cell.angle_gamma   90.00
#
_symmetry.space_group_name_H-M   'P 1'
#
loop_
_entity.id
_entity.type
_entity.pdbx_description
1 polymer ?
#
loop_
_entity_poly.entity_id
_entity_poly.type
_entity_poly.pdbx_seq_one_letter_code
_entity_poly.pdbx_strand_id
1 'polypeptide(L)'
;MIGRLASRRMSLEATLSVIGTAGRKDDASRMSGYLYELMMRETFRAINDFDIRHGISGGAAWADHCAVTSFLQGALESLTLYIPAEFDGRRFIPDANIQFNPGKTSNYYHDIFSRALNRDTLRDLAVAQERGARFVVNPGFKNRNSDVARSSAMLCFTFGTSAAAAVDFRPGDTGFRDGRAGGVKDGGSFDTWEKATSQVVKRHVNLFRLAEAIVA
;
A
#
# COMPACT_ATOMS: atom_id res chain seq x y z
N MET A 1 3.34 22.64 -42.22
CA MET A 1 2.12 22.37 -41.44
C MET A 1 2.45 21.30 -40.41
N ILE A 2 2.40 21.67 -39.12
CA ILE A 2 2.40 20.82 -37.92
C ILE A 2 3.67 19.94 -37.78
N GLY A 3 4.76 20.42 -37.17
CA GLY A 3 4.76 20.76 -35.75
C GLY A 3 4.76 19.49 -34.90
N ARG A 4 5.85 18.71 -34.92
CA ARG A 4 6.12 17.74 -33.85
C ARG A 4 6.37 18.56 -32.59
N LEU A 5 5.30 18.88 -31.88
CA LEU A 5 5.36 19.32 -30.50
C LEU A 5 6.21 18.28 -29.77
N ALA A 6 7.36 18.73 -29.28
CA ALA A 6 8.16 18.01 -28.33
C ALA A 6 7.25 17.60 -27.17
N SER A 7 6.77 16.36 -27.21
CA SER A 7 6.09 15.75 -26.07
C SER A 7 7.08 15.78 -24.92
N ARG A 8 6.69 16.50 -23.87
CA ARG A 8 7.49 16.78 -22.67
C ARG A 8 8.34 15.57 -22.29
N ARG A 9 9.66 15.77 -22.33
CA ARG A 9 10.64 15.41 -21.29
C ARG A 9 10.19 14.24 -20.40
N MET A 10 10.78 13.06 -20.64
CA MET A 10 10.89 11.89 -19.75
C MET A 10 9.92 11.91 -18.56
N SER A 11 8.77 11.24 -18.69
CA SER A 11 7.94 10.94 -17.54
C SER A 11 8.81 10.20 -16.52
N LEU A 12 8.93 10.74 -15.30
CA LEU A 12 9.22 9.90 -14.14
C LEU A 12 8.36 8.64 -14.27
N GLU A 13 8.97 7.46 -14.21
CA GLU A 13 8.21 6.20 -14.25
C GLU A 13 7.05 6.31 -13.25
N ALA A 14 5.83 6.13 -13.73
CA ALA A 14 4.66 6.28 -12.90
C ALA A 14 4.66 5.17 -11.84
N THR A 15 4.81 5.58 -10.59
CA THR A 15 4.92 4.73 -9.40
C THR A 15 3.65 4.83 -8.55
N LEU A 16 3.19 3.70 -8.01
CA LEU A 16 2.06 3.65 -7.10
C LEU A 16 2.51 3.21 -5.73
N SER A 17 2.32 4.07 -4.74
CA SER A 17 2.42 3.66 -3.35
C SER A 17 1.14 3.04 -2.86
N VAL A 18 1.18 1.80 -2.39
CA VAL A 18 0.05 1.14 -1.74
C VAL A 18 0.29 1.11 -0.24
N ILE A 19 -0.62 1.71 0.50
CA ILE A 19 -0.56 1.83 1.97
C ILE A 19 -1.92 1.51 2.59
N GLY A 20 -1.93 1.19 3.89
CA GLY A 20 -3.20 1.06 4.59
C GLY A 20 -3.13 0.27 5.88
N THR A 21 -4.28 -0.30 6.25
CA THR A 21 -4.37 -1.17 7.42
C THR A 21 -3.50 -2.43 7.26
N ALA A 22 -2.93 -2.86 8.38
CA ALA A 22 -2.31 -4.19 8.55
C ALA A 22 -3.21 -5.11 9.39
N GLY A 23 -4.52 -4.80 9.51
CA GLY A 23 -5.46 -5.55 10.34
C GLY A 23 -5.20 -5.35 11.83
N ARG A 24 -4.90 -4.12 12.27
CA ARG A 24 -4.53 -3.82 13.66
C ARG A 24 -5.76 -3.50 14.51
N LYS A 25 -5.74 -3.88 15.79
CA LYS A 25 -6.76 -3.51 16.78
C LYS A 25 -8.19 -3.81 16.26
N ASP A 26 -9.04 -2.80 16.19
CA ASP A 26 -10.43 -2.86 15.75
C ASP A 26 -10.60 -3.16 14.26
N ASP A 27 -9.55 -3.02 13.45
CA ASP A 27 -9.57 -3.44 12.05
C ASP A 27 -9.54 -4.98 11.93
N ALA A 28 -8.90 -5.68 12.88
CA ALA A 28 -8.60 -7.11 12.77
C ALA A 28 -9.85 -7.96 12.57
N SER A 29 -10.92 -7.68 13.31
CA SER A 29 -12.19 -8.42 13.24
C SER A 29 -12.98 -8.14 11.97
N ARG A 30 -12.60 -7.13 11.19
CA ARG A 30 -13.26 -6.71 9.94
C ARG A 30 -12.54 -7.23 8.71
N MET A 31 -11.27 -7.62 8.85
CA MET A 31 -10.50 -8.15 7.74
C MET A 31 -10.91 -9.58 7.41
N SER A 32 -11.05 -9.87 6.13
CA SER A 32 -11.41 -11.19 5.61
C SER A 32 -10.82 -11.39 4.21
N GLY A 33 -10.75 -12.65 3.75
CA GLY A 33 -10.35 -12.94 2.38
C GLY A 33 -11.22 -12.22 1.34
N TYR A 34 -12.53 -12.16 1.57
CA TYR A 34 -13.45 -11.42 0.72
C TYR A 34 -13.10 -9.92 0.64
N LEU A 35 -12.88 -9.26 1.78
CA LEU A 35 -12.50 -7.85 1.77
C LEU A 35 -11.15 -7.64 1.06
N TYR A 36 -10.20 -8.55 1.23
CA TYR A 36 -8.91 -8.50 0.54
C TYR A 36 -9.07 -8.62 -0.99
N GLU A 37 -9.95 -9.48 -1.48
CA GLU A 37 -10.27 -9.57 -2.92
C GLU A 37 -10.84 -8.24 -3.45
N LEU A 38 -11.68 -7.56 -2.68
CA LEU A 38 -12.17 -6.23 -3.06
C LEU A 38 -11.06 -5.18 -3.08
N MET A 39 -10.15 -5.21 -2.11
CA MET A 39 -8.95 -4.37 -2.11
C MET A 39 -8.08 -4.64 -3.35
N MET A 40 -7.94 -5.89 -3.76
CA MET A 40 -7.21 -6.24 -4.98
C MET A 40 -7.88 -5.67 -6.24
N ARG A 41 -9.22 -5.71 -6.34
CA ARG A 41 -9.95 -5.09 -7.45
C ARG A 41 -9.68 -3.59 -7.55
N GLU A 42 -9.73 -2.89 -6.43
CA GLU A 42 -9.40 -1.45 -6.37
C GLU A 42 -7.92 -1.18 -6.68
N THR A 43 -7.03 -2.10 -6.30
CA THR A 43 -5.61 -2.00 -6.64
C THR A 43 -5.41 -2.11 -8.15
N PHE A 44 -6.05 -3.08 -8.83
CA PHE A 44 -5.97 -3.20 -10.28
C PHE A 44 -6.59 -2.01 -11.01
N ARG A 45 -7.74 -1.51 -10.51
CA ARG A 45 -8.33 -0.28 -11.02
C ARG A 45 -7.36 0.89 -10.92
N ALA A 46 -6.75 1.11 -9.75
CA ALA A 46 -5.78 2.19 -9.58
C ALA A 46 -4.53 2.04 -10.47
N ILE A 47 -4.02 0.82 -10.64
CA ILE A 47 -2.89 0.55 -11.55
C ILE A 47 -3.25 0.96 -12.99
N ASN A 48 -4.43 0.58 -13.47
CA ASN A 48 -4.91 0.91 -14.81
C ASN A 48 -5.23 2.40 -14.96
N ASP A 49 -6.00 2.97 -14.03
CA ASP A 49 -6.46 4.37 -14.08
C ASP A 49 -5.29 5.36 -14.05
N PHE A 50 -4.19 5.00 -13.38
CA PHE A 50 -3.02 5.86 -13.21
C PHE A 50 -1.82 5.45 -14.08
N ASP A 51 -2.00 4.48 -15.00
CA ASP A 51 -0.96 3.97 -15.92
C ASP A 51 0.35 3.59 -15.21
N ILE A 52 0.22 2.77 -14.17
CA ILE A 52 1.32 2.42 -13.25
C ILE A 52 2.02 1.15 -13.71
N ARG A 53 3.35 1.16 -13.67
CA ARG A 53 4.17 -0.03 -13.92
C ARG A 53 5.05 -0.44 -12.74
N HIS A 54 5.31 0.46 -11.79
CA HIS A 54 6.14 0.19 -10.62
C HIS A 54 5.36 0.39 -9.31
N GLY A 55 5.34 -0.65 -8.46
CA GLY A 55 4.75 -0.57 -7.13
C GLY A 55 5.76 -0.16 -6.06
N ILE A 56 5.29 0.60 -5.08
CA ILE A 56 6.02 0.94 -3.86
C ILE A 56 5.13 0.59 -2.67
N SER A 57 5.67 -0.08 -1.65
CA SER A 57 4.92 -0.32 -0.42
C SER A 57 5.84 -0.57 0.77
N GLY A 58 5.25 -0.72 1.96
CA GLY A 58 5.97 -1.14 3.15
C GLY A 58 6.11 -2.67 3.30
N GLY A 59 5.39 -3.46 2.50
CA GLY A 59 5.42 -4.93 2.62
C GLY A 59 4.85 -5.47 3.93
N ALA A 60 3.95 -4.73 4.59
CA ALA A 60 3.16 -5.26 5.70
C ALA A 60 1.99 -6.14 5.21
N ALA A 61 1.30 -6.79 6.16
CA ALA A 61 0.09 -7.55 5.89
C ALA A 61 -1.04 -6.68 5.31
N TRP A 62 -2.02 -7.33 4.66
CA TRP A 62 -3.22 -6.73 4.09
C TRP A 62 -2.93 -5.65 3.04
N ALA A 63 -3.10 -4.36 3.35
CA ALA A 63 -3.08 -3.30 2.34
C ALA A 63 -1.76 -3.21 1.58
N ASP A 64 -0.64 -3.19 2.30
CA ASP A 64 0.69 -3.15 1.69
C ASP A 64 0.92 -4.41 0.80
N HIS A 65 0.36 -5.55 1.20
CA HIS A 65 0.46 -6.82 0.45
C HIS A 65 -0.33 -6.83 -0.87
N CYS A 66 -1.22 -5.86 -1.11
CA CYS A 66 -1.84 -5.71 -2.42
C CYS A 66 -0.80 -5.40 -3.51
N ALA A 67 0.22 -4.59 -3.20
CA ALA A 67 1.34 -4.34 -4.14
C ALA A 67 2.14 -5.62 -4.43
N VAL A 68 2.37 -6.45 -3.41
CA VAL A 68 3.05 -7.75 -3.53
C VAL A 68 2.25 -8.68 -4.44
N THR A 69 0.95 -8.85 -4.17
CA THR A 69 0.08 -9.69 -4.99
C THR A 69 -0.01 -9.18 -6.43
N SER A 70 -0.15 -7.87 -6.66
CA SER A 70 -0.18 -7.30 -8.01
C SER A 70 1.12 -7.54 -8.78
N PHE A 71 2.28 -7.44 -8.14
CA PHE A 71 3.57 -7.79 -8.73
C PHE A 71 3.66 -9.29 -9.07
N LEU A 72 3.28 -10.16 -8.13
CA LEU A 72 3.31 -11.62 -8.36
C LEU A 72 2.35 -12.07 -9.48
N GLN A 73 1.27 -11.34 -9.72
CA GLN A 73 0.33 -11.58 -10.80
C GLN A 73 0.72 -10.90 -12.13
N GLY A 74 1.84 -10.16 -12.16
CA GLY A 74 2.33 -9.49 -13.38
C GLY A 74 1.58 -8.21 -13.75
N ALA A 75 0.73 -7.68 -12.85
CA ALA A 75 0.08 -6.39 -13.05
C ALA A 75 1.01 -5.20 -12.82
N LEU A 76 2.10 -5.42 -12.06
CA LEU A 76 3.21 -4.48 -11.91
C LEU A 76 4.46 -5.13 -12.50
N GLU A 77 5.22 -4.38 -13.29
CA GLU A 77 6.47 -4.83 -13.90
C GLU A 77 7.60 -4.91 -12.87
N SER A 78 7.56 -4.07 -11.83
CA SER A 78 8.56 -4.02 -10.76
C SER A 78 7.97 -3.55 -9.43
N LEU A 79 8.66 -3.87 -8.34
CA LEU A 79 8.21 -3.60 -6.97
C LEU A 79 9.38 -3.20 -6.07
N THR A 80 9.22 -2.12 -5.31
CA THR A 80 10.10 -1.75 -4.19
C THR A 80 9.35 -1.83 -2.86
N LEU A 81 9.89 -2.59 -1.91
CA LEU A 81 9.36 -2.71 -0.56
C LEU A 81 10.31 -2.06 0.46
N TYR A 82 9.81 -1.06 1.18
CA TYR A 82 10.48 -0.44 2.32
C TYR A 82 10.08 -1.16 3.60
N ILE A 83 10.81 -2.21 3.94
CA ILE A 83 10.46 -3.12 5.03
C ILE A 83 10.99 -2.63 6.39
N PRO A 84 10.25 -2.87 7.49
CA PRO A 84 10.57 -2.29 8.79
C PRO A 84 11.67 -3.04 9.56
N ALA A 85 12.08 -4.21 9.06
CA ALA A 85 13.09 -5.10 9.61
C ALA A 85 13.67 -5.96 8.46
N GLU A 86 14.85 -6.54 8.67
CA GLU A 86 15.45 -7.48 7.72
C GLU A 86 14.55 -8.71 7.48
N PHE A 87 14.56 -9.26 6.27
CA PHE A 87 13.77 -10.44 5.89
C PHE A 87 14.72 -11.52 5.36
N ASP A 88 14.70 -12.70 5.97
CA ASP A 88 15.64 -13.81 5.70
C ASP A 88 15.18 -14.76 4.59
N GLY A 89 14.18 -14.37 3.81
CA GLY A 89 13.52 -15.23 2.82
C GLY A 89 12.44 -16.15 3.41
N ARG A 90 12.23 -16.12 4.73
CA ARG A 90 11.16 -16.90 5.41
C ARG A 90 10.35 -16.04 6.36
N ARG A 91 10.98 -15.13 7.10
CA ARG A 91 10.36 -14.27 8.10
C ARG A 91 11.16 -13.00 8.30
N PHE A 92 10.54 -12.02 8.95
CA PHE A 92 11.25 -10.83 9.41
C PHE A 92 12.12 -11.18 10.62
N ILE A 93 13.37 -10.73 10.64
CA ILE A 93 14.33 -10.95 11.73
C ILE A 93 13.98 -10.01 12.88
N PRO A 94 13.61 -10.53 14.08
CA PRO A 94 13.37 -9.68 15.23
C PRO A 94 14.69 -9.15 15.82
N ASP A 95 14.74 -7.86 16.18
CA ASP A 95 15.84 -7.27 16.93
C ASP A 95 15.46 -7.11 18.42
N ALA A 96 16.11 -7.88 19.29
CA ALA A 96 15.85 -7.88 20.73
C ALA A 96 16.21 -6.54 21.42
N ASN A 97 17.05 -5.71 20.79
CA ASN A 97 17.44 -4.41 21.33
C ASN A 97 16.41 -3.31 21.04
N ILE A 98 15.39 -3.59 20.23
CA ILE A 98 14.33 -2.64 19.87
C ILE A 98 13.07 -2.95 20.68
N GLN A 99 12.73 -2.06 21.61
CA GLN A 99 11.57 -2.17 22.51
C GLN A 99 10.25 -2.46 21.76
N PHE A 100 10.05 -1.85 20.59
CA PHE A 100 8.93 -2.09 19.68
C PHE A 100 9.41 -2.87 18.45
N ASN A 101 9.80 -4.13 18.68
CA ASN A 101 10.44 -5.01 17.71
C ASN A 101 9.63 -5.11 16.40
N PRO A 102 10.11 -4.49 15.30
CA PRO A 102 9.37 -4.44 14.05
C PRO A 102 9.28 -5.80 13.37
N GLY A 103 10.31 -6.64 13.47
CA GLY A 103 10.29 -7.98 12.89
C GLY A 103 9.25 -8.89 13.54
N LYS A 104 9.19 -8.90 14.88
CA LYS A 104 8.16 -9.63 15.63
C LYS A 104 6.76 -9.14 15.27
N THR A 105 6.59 -7.83 15.16
CA THR A 105 5.30 -7.20 14.82
C THR A 105 4.86 -7.56 13.39
N SER A 106 5.75 -7.48 12.41
CA SER A 106 5.44 -7.87 11.03
C SER A 106 5.07 -9.35 10.92
N ASN A 107 5.84 -10.24 11.54
CA ASN A 107 5.55 -11.67 11.55
C ASN A 107 4.19 -11.98 12.16
N TYR A 108 3.83 -11.31 13.27
CA TYR A 108 2.53 -11.48 13.92
C TYR A 108 1.37 -11.11 12.99
N TYR A 109 1.44 -9.96 12.31
CA TYR A 109 0.37 -9.56 11.40
C TYR A 109 0.30 -10.42 10.14
N HIS A 110 1.43 -10.88 9.62
CA HIS A 110 1.44 -11.84 8.51
C HIS A 110 0.88 -13.21 8.90
N ASP A 111 1.08 -13.69 10.14
CA ASP A 111 0.48 -14.95 10.60
C ASP A 111 -1.06 -14.85 10.64
N ILE A 112 -1.61 -13.79 11.21
CA ILE A 112 -3.07 -13.56 11.23
C ILE A 112 -3.62 -13.45 9.81
N PHE A 113 -2.95 -12.66 8.97
CA PHE A 113 -3.32 -12.47 7.57
C PHE A 113 -3.28 -13.77 6.77
N SER A 114 -2.23 -14.57 6.95
CA SER A 114 -2.05 -15.87 6.29
C SER A 114 -3.16 -16.84 6.65
N ARG A 115 -3.56 -16.88 7.93
CA ARG A 115 -4.68 -17.70 8.40
C ARG A 115 -6.01 -17.23 7.79
N ALA A 116 -6.25 -15.93 7.72
CA ALA A 116 -7.48 -15.38 7.16
C ALA A 116 -7.61 -15.63 5.64
N LEU A 117 -6.49 -15.75 4.92
CA LEU A 117 -6.47 -16.07 3.49
C LEU A 117 -6.29 -17.57 3.19
N ASN A 118 -5.96 -18.39 4.19
CA ASN A 118 -5.46 -19.76 4.00
C ASN A 118 -4.29 -19.81 2.99
N ARG A 119 -3.32 -18.90 3.13
CA ARG A 119 -2.18 -18.71 2.21
C ARG A 119 -0.93 -18.29 2.99
N ASP A 120 0.24 -18.78 2.60
CA ASP A 120 1.51 -18.32 3.20
C ASP A 120 1.94 -16.98 2.61
N THR A 121 1.64 -15.89 3.33
CA THR A 121 1.91 -14.54 2.86
C THR A 121 3.36 -14.10 3.09
N LEU A 122 4.14 -14.80 3.91
CA LEU A 122 5.59 -14.58 3.98
C LEU A 122 6.30 -15.26 2.81
N ARG A 123 5.80 -16.43 2.36
CA ARG A 123 6.29 -17.05 1.13
C ARG A 123 6.04 -16.15 -0.08
N ASP A 124 4.95 -15.41 -0.13
CA ASP A 124 4.73 -14.41 -1.19
C ASP A 124 5.84 -13.35 -1.24
N LEU A 125 6.27 -12.84 -0.07
CA LEU A 125 7.40 -11.91 -0.01
C LEU A 125 8.69 -12.54 -0.51
N ALA A 126 8.96 -13.78 -0.10
CA ALA A 126 10.13 -14.53 -0.57
C ALA A 126 10.10 -14.72 -2.09
N VAL A 127 8.97 -15.13 -2.66
CA VAL A 127 8.81 -15.29 -4.12
C VAL A 127 8.92 -13.93 -4.83
N ALA A 128 8.40 -12.84 -4.24
CA ALA A 128 8.56 -11.51 -4.82
C ALA A 128 10.04 -11.11 -4.87
N GLN A 129 10.80 -11.35 -3.79
CA GLN A 129 12.23 -11.12 -3.74
C GLN A 129 12.99 -11.99 -4.76
N GLU A 130 12.65 -13.29 -4.87
CA GLU A 130 13.19 -14.21 -5.89
C GLU A 130 12.93 -13.72 -7.32
N ARG A 131 11.79 -13.06 -7.56
CA ARG A 131 11.42 -12.45 -8.86
C ARG A 131 11.99 -11.05 -9.09
N GLY A 132 12.87 -10.58 -8.20
CA GLY A 132 13.57 -9.31 -8.37
C GLY A 132 12.90 -8.10 -7.74
N ALA A 133 11.89 -8.27 -6.88
CA ALA A 133 11.41 -7.15 -6.07
C ALA A 133 12.53 -6.61 -5.18
N ARG A 134 12.70 -5.30 -5.15
CA ARG A 134 13.75 -4.63 -4.37
C ARG A 134 13.30 -4.45 -2.92
N PHE A 135 14.06 -4.99 -1.98
CA PHE A 135 13.80 -4.83 -0.55
C PHE A 135 14.78 -3.80 0.02
N VAL A 136 14.27 -2.78 0.70
CA VAL A 136 15.05 -1.74 1.37
C VAL A 136 14.69 -1.78 2.85
N VAL A 137 15.65 -2.11 3.70
CA VAL A 137 15.45 -2.19 5.14
C VAL A 137 15.54 -0.80 5.74
N ASN A 138 14.42 -0.31 6.28
CA ASN A 138 14.33 0.94 7.02
C ASN A 138 13.81 0.64 8.42
N PRO A 139 14.69 0.51 9.43
CA PRO A 139 14.28 0.10 10.77
C PRO A 139 13.13 0.97 11.32
N GLY A 140 12.04 0.30 11.67
CA GLY A 140 10.85 0.93 12.26
C GLY A 140 9.80 1.43 11.25
N PHE A 141 8.53 1.37 11.66
CA PHE A 141 7.39 1.64 10.78
C PHE A 141 7.23 3.10 10.33
N LYS A 142 7.70 4.08 11.10
CA LYS A 142 7.56 5.51 10.77
C LYS A 142 8.63 6.02 9.81
N ASN A 143 9.83 5.47 9.90
CA ASN A 143 10.99 5.94 9.12
C ASN A 143 10.78 5.66 7.63
N ARG A 144 10.20 4.50 7.29
CA ARG A 144 9.86 4.13 5.92
C ARG A 144 8.76 4.97 5.27
N ASN A 145 7.89 5.63 6.05
CA ASN A 145 6.75 6.36 5.50
C ASN A 145 7.19 7.48 4.55
N SER A 146 8.32 8.13 4.83
CA SER A 146 8.87 9.18 3.97
C SER A 146 9.33 8.65 2.61
N ASP A 147 9.81 7.40 2.54
CA ASP A 147 10.22 6.80 1.28
C ASP A 147 9.03 6.28 0.48
N VAL A 148 8.07 5.65 1.16
CA VAL A 148 6.79 5.26 0.54
C VAL A 148 6.01 6.50 0.05
N ALA A 149 6.15 7.65 0.69
CA ALA A 149 5.49 8.89 0.28
C ALA A 149 6.07 9.56 -0.99
N ARG A 150 7.10 9.01 -1.64
CA ARG A 150 7.77 9.63 -2.81
C ARG A 150 7.26 9.16 -4.18
N SER A 151 6.16 8.42 -4.22
CA SER A 151 5.56 7.96 -5.48
C SER A 151 4.88 9.07 -6.28
N SER A 152 4.54 8.79 -7.54
CA SER A 152 3.70 9.68 -8.36
C SER A 152 2.21 9.56 -8.05
N ALA A 153 1.74 8.38 -7.66
CA ALA A 153 0.37 8.12 -7.23
C ALA A 153 0.34 7.38 -5.89
N MET A 154 -0.77 7.48 -5.16
CA MET A 154 -0.97 6.76 -3.90
C MET A 154 -2.33 6.11 -3.84
N LEU A 155 -2.39 4.89 -3.31
CA LEU A 155 -3.59 4.15 -2.97
C LEU A 155 -3.58 3.84 -1.47
N CYS A 156 -4.58 4.30 -0.75
CA CYS A 156 -4.66 4.19 0.71
C CYS A 156 -5.93 3.43 1.12
N PHE A 157 -5.77 2.27 1.74
CA PHE A 157 -6.87 1.46 2.26
C PHE A 157 -7.02 1.64 3.77
N THR A 158 -8.08 2.32 4.22
CA THR A 158 -8.37 2.42 5.65
C THR A 158 -9.84 2.28 5.96
N PHE A 159 -10.16 1.94 7.20
CA PHE A 159 -11.51 2.05 7.76
C PHE A 159 -11.77 3.52 8.14
N GLY A 160 -11.83 4.35 7.10
CA GLY A 160 -11.91 5.79 7.20
C GLY A 160 -13.33 6.34 7.23
N THR A 161 -13.48 7.65 7.02
CA THR A 161 -14.76 8.36 7.13
C THR A 161 -15.34 8.82 5.80
N SER A 162 -14.67 8.58 4.67
CA SER A 162 -15.19 8.96 3.35
C SER A 162 -16.55 8.30 3.08
N ALA A 163 -17.51 9.06 2.55
CA ALA A 163 -18.85 8.54 2.27
C ALA A 163 -18.87 7.52 1.13
N ALA A 164 -18.00 7.67 0.13
CA ALA A 164 -17.86 6.76 -0.99
C ALA A 164 -16.83 5.65 -0.72
N ALA A 165 -16.94 4.54 -1.46
CA ALA A 165 -15.99 3.42 -1.39
C ALA A 165 -14.59 3.80 -1.84
N ALA A 166 -14.46 4.62 -2.89
CA ALA A 166 -13.19 5.14 -3.37
C ALA A 166 -13.35 6.61 -3.78
N VAL A 167 -12.36 7.44 -3.44
CA VAL A 167 -12.32 8.86 -3.81
C VAL A 167 -10.90 9.22 -4.24
N ASP A 168 -10.79 9.85 -5.39
CA ASP A 168 -9.54 10.42 -5.90
C ASP A 168 -9.40 11.88 -5.50
N PHE A 169 -8.25 12.23 -4.96
CA PHE A 169 -7.86 13.58 -4.61
C PHE A 169 -6.67 14.00 -5.47
N ARG A 170 -6.70 15.24 -5.94
CA ARG A 170 -5.66 15.93 -6.71
C ARG A 170 -5.11 17.11 -5.89
N PRO A 171 -3.93 17.68 -6.23
CA PRO A 171 -3.27 18.70 -5.41
C PRO A 171 -4.08 19.96 -5.01
N GLY A 172 -5.19 20.24 -5.69
CA GLY A 172 -6.12 21.33 -5.37
C GLY A 172 -7.26 20.94 -4.41
N ASP A 173 -7.49 19.65 -4.18
CA ASP A 173 -8.56 19.17 -3.30
C ASP A 173 -8.13 19.22 -1.84
N THR A 174 -9.04 19.60 -0.95
CA THR A 174 -8.77 19.68 0.50
C THR A 174 -8.26 18.34 1.05
N GLY A 175 -8.91 17.23 0.65
CA GLY A 175 -8.53 15.89 1.09
C GLY A 175 -7.17 15.39 0.58
N PHE A 176 -6.57 16.08 -0.39
CA PHE A 176 -5.22 15.74 -0.85
C PHE A 176 -4.15 16.11 0.19
N ARG A 177 -4.29 17.28 0.82
CA ARG A 177 -3.30 17.80 1.80
C ARG A 177 -3.70 17.53 3.24
N ASP A 178 -4.98 17.32 3.50
CA ASP A 178 -5.51 16.98 4.82
C ASP A 178 -6.15 15.59 4.74
N GLY A 179 -5.45 14.59 5.25
CA GLY A 179 -5.92 13.21 5.31
C GLY A 179 -7.24 13.07 6.06
N ARG A 180 -7.58 13.95 7.01
CA ARG A 180 -8.85 13.88 7.76
C ARG A 180 -9.99 14.32 6.85
N ALA A 181 -9.79 15.40 6.10
CA ALA A 181 -10.71 15.81 5.05
C ALA A 181 -10.80 14.77 3.92
N GLY A 182 -9.69 14.05 3.65
CA GLY A 182 -9.65 12.92 2.73
C GLY A 182 -10.35 11.66 3.26
N GLY A 183 -10.70 11.66 4.55
CA GLY A 183 -11.36 10.57 5.27
C GLY A 183 -10.43 9.43 5.67
N VAL A 184 -9.12 9.62 5.67
CA VAL A 184 -8.11 8.62 6.06
C VAL A 184 -8.12 8.42 7.58
N LYS A 185 -8.15 7.16 8.05
CA LYS A 185 -8.09 6.83 9.49
C LYS A 185 -6.74 7.26 10.10
N ASP A 186 -6.78 7.86 11.28
CA ASP A 186 -5.58 8.26 12.05
C ASP A 186 -4.62 7.07 12.27
N GLY A 187 -3.32 7.30 12.06
CA GLY A 187 -2.27 6.31 12.29
C GLY A 187 -1.13 6.37 11.30
N GLY A 188 -0.52 5.21 11.03
CA GLY A 188 0.65 5.12 10.14
C GLY A 188 0.35 5.50 8.69
N SER A 189 -0.82 5.11 8.17
CA SER A 189 -1.24 5.46 6.81
C SER A 189 -1.57 6.94 6.67
N PHE A 190 -2.15 7.55 7.71
CA PHE A 190 -2.35 8.99 7.79
C PHE A 190 -1.03 9.76 7.72
N ASP A 191 -0.03 9.37 8.51
CA ASP A 191 1.30 9.98 8.47
C ASP A 191 1.96 9.88 7.09
N THR A 192 1.83 8.74 6.40
CA THR A 192 2.31 8.59 5.02
C THR A 192 1.54 9.48 4.04
N TRP A 193 0.21 9.58 4.20
CA TRP A 193 -0.64 10.42 3.37
C TRP A 193 -0.24 11.90 3.46
N GLU A 194 0.01 12.41 4.68
CA GLU A 194 0.42 13.80 4.90
C GLU A 194 1.80 14.11 4.31
N LYS A 195 2.75 13.16 4.40
CA LYS A 195 4.10 13.30 3.84
C LYS A 195 4.11 13.30 2.31
N ALA A 196 3.11 12.69 1.69
CA ALA A 196 2.98 12.56 0.25
C ALA A 196 2.50 13.88 -0.38
N THR A 197 3.43 14.74 -0.82
CA THR A 197 3.09 16.06 -1.38
C THR A 197 3.38 16.19 -2.87
N SER A 198 4.13 15.25 -3.46
CA SER A 198 4.56 15.27 -4.86
C SER A 198 3.65 14.50 -5.82
N GLN A 199 2.64 13.81 -5.29
CA GLN A 199 1.74 12.97 -6.08
C GLN A 199 0.87 13.79 -7.03
N VAL A 200 0.54 13.21 -8.18
CA VAL A 200 -0.45 13.78 -9.10
C VAL A 200 -1.87 13.38 -8.71
N VAL A 201 -2.02 12.29 -7.97
CA VAL A 201 -3.29 11.76 -7.47
C VAL A 201 -3.08 10.89 -6.22
N LYS A 202 -4.03 10.96 -5.28
CA LYS A 202 -4.16 10.01 -4.18
C LYS A 202 -5.57 9.45 -4.15
N ARG A 203 -5.72 8.13 -4.15
CA ARG A 203 -6.97 7.42 -3.96
C ARG A 203 -7.09 6.99 -2.51
N HIS A 204 -8.11 7.45 -1.80
CA HIS A 204 -8.51 6.82 -0.54
C HIS A 204 -9.63 5.82 -0.81
N VAL A 205 -9.48 4.60 -0.30
CA VAL A 205 -10.49 3.56 -0.34
C VAL A 205 -10.98 3.31 1.08
N ASN A 206 -12.26 3.62 1.31
CA ASN A 206 -12.91 3.35 2.58
C ASN A 206 -13.37 1.90 2.64
N LEU A 207 -12.70 1.11 3.48
CA LEU A 207 -12.96 -0.32 3.64
C LEU A 207 -14.35 -0.64 4.21
N PHE A 208 -14.99 0.28 4.95
CA PHE A 208 -16.38 0.11 5.37
C PHE A 208 -17.31 0.06 4.16
N ARG A 209 -17.16 1.05 3.28
CA ARG A 209 -18.02 1.24 2.11
C ARG A 209 -17.70 0.25 1.00
N LEU A 210 -16.43 -0.11 0.87
CA LEU A 210 -16.00 -1.12 -0.10
C LEU A 210 -16.68 -2.47 0.17
N ALA A 211 -16.81 -2.88 1.43
CA ALA A 211 -17.50 -4.10 1.81
C ALA A 211 -19.03 -4.06 1.55
N GLU A 212 -19.64 -2.88 1.62
CA GLU A 212 -21.08 -2.66 1.42
C GLU A 212 -21.50 -2.61 -0.06
N ALA A 213 -20.61 -2.14 -0.95
CA ALA A 213 -20.91 -1.78 -2.35
C ALA A 213 -21.30 -2.93 -3.29
N ILE A 214 -21.57 -4.14 -2.77
CA ILE A 214 -21.98 -5.32 -3.55
C ILE A 214 -23.36 -5.86 -3.09
N VAL A 215 -23.93 -5.31 -2.01
CA VAL A 215 -25.30 -5.66 -1.55
C VAL A 215 -26.37 -4.73 -2.16
N ALA A 216 -25.96 -3.71 -2.92
CA ALA A 216 -26.83 -2.78 -3.64
C ALA A 216 -26.72 -2.98 -5.15
#